data_AF-A0A812SFK9-F1
#
_entry.id   AF-A0A812SFK9-F1
#
_cell.length_a   1.000
_cell.length_b   1.000
_cell.length_c   1.000
_cell.angle_alpha   90.00
_cell.angle_beta   90.00
_cell.angle_gamma   90.00
#
_symmetry.space_group_name_H-M   'P 1'
#
loop_
_entity.id
_entity.type
_entity.pdbx_description
1 polymer ?
#
loop_
_entity_poly.entity_id
_entity_poly.type
_entity_poly.pdbx_seq_one_letter_code
_entity_poly.pdbx_strand_id
1 'polypeptide(L)'
;MVQIHGLHVSELNGEPSLGRHVGTGPVHTSFEQGSALQQHLDSLRSSIDSMNAAWGKSREVMERTYGKAHVLKQQLDSTWQAGQSALDAACRRLRDNLDKAGEDRILCEEAQSSVTEGLPALFLKRFKDPMRFANFQGGVIHGCQPSKFGAPSDECNCPSGHEELGCQDSADSSSFELKCSNLLNTQIPTSGAVDFFKSGGACHITQEDEIVKQVVDDDMLKHLETSAMPVGFFALPCYVATSEQCFQRNGLSRRHFRKQAAHNFIWVASRHQTDQPLDCD
;
A
#
# COMPACT_ATOMS: atom_id res chain seq x y z
N MET A 1 0.65 30.63 -19.04
CA MET A 1 -0.09 31.64 -19.83
C MET A 1 -0.35 31.01 -21.19
N VAL A 2 -1.53 30.42 -21.39
CA VAL A 2 -1.84 29.64 -22.60
C VAL A 2 -2.58 30.54 -23.57
N GLN A 3 -1.94 30.83 -24.71
CA GLN A 3 -2.42 31.69 -25.77
C GLN A 3 -3.33 30.85 -26.69
N ILE A 4 -4.64 31.08 -26.62
CA ILE A 4 -5.60 30.41 -27.49
C ILE A 4 -5.64 31.19 -28.81
N HIS A 5 -5.12 30.58 -29.87
CA HIS A 5 -5.21 31.12 -31.23
C HIS A 5 -6.67 31.09 -31.70
N GLY A 6 -7.17 32.26 -32.11
CA GLY A 6 -8.51 32.45 -32.65
C GLY A 6 -8.69 31.72 -33.98
N LEU A 7 -9.83 31.04 -34.11
CA LEU A 7 -10.29 30.45 -35.36
C LEU A 7 -10.80 31.56 -36.28
N HIS A 8 -10.16 31.68 -37.43
CA HIS A 8 -10.49 32.57 -38.53
C HIS A 8 -11.73 32.03 -39.27
N VAL A 9 -12.84 32.77 -39.23
CA VAL A 9 -14.06 32.45 -40.00
C VAL A 9 -13.86 32.98 -41.42
N SER A 10 -13.75 32.08 -42.40
CA SER A 10 -13.68 32.42 -43.81
C SER A 10 -15.08 32.76 -44.34
N GLU A 11 -15.28 34.01 -44.77
CA GLU A 11 -16.41 34.46 -45.60
C GLU A 11 -16.38 33.73 -46.95
N LEU A 12 -17.39 32.91 -47.21
CA LEU A 12 -17.69 32.39 -48.55
C LEU A 12 -18.78 33.28 -49.18
N ASN A 13 -18.36 34.27 -49.95
CA ASN A 13 -19.20 35.01 -50.87
C ASN A 13 -19.47 34.13 -52.11
N GLY A 14 -20.67 33.57 -52.21
CA GLY A 14 -21.18 32.90 -53.40
C GLY A 14 -22.34 33.69 -54.01
N GLU A 15 -22.13 34.23 -55.22
CA GLU A 15 -23.18 34.84 -56.04
C GLU A 15 -24.24 33.81 -56.46
N PRO A 16 -25.56 34.11 -56.33
CA PRO A 16 -26.60 33.36 -57.00
C PRO A 16 -27.00 34.01 -58.32
N SER A 17 -26.92 33.23 -59.39
CA SER A 17 -27.39 33.56 -60.74
C SER A 17 -28.93 33.52 -60.82
N LEU A 18 -29.49 34.58 -61.43
CA LEU A 18 -30.91 34.85 -61.62
C LEU A 18 -31.60 33.86 -62.58
N GLY A 19 -32.47 33.00 -62.04
CA GLY A 19 -33.49 32.26 -62.77
C GLY A 19 -34.87 32.88 -62.55
N ARG A 20 -35.40 33.55 -63.58
CA ARG A 20 -36.65 34.31 -63.59
C ARG A 20 -37.84 33.37 -63.85
N HIS A 21 -38.64 33.06 -62.84
CA HIS A 21 -40.00 32.52 -63.01
C HIS A 21 -41.02 33.47 -62.39
N VAL A 22 -41.85 34.05 -63.26
CA VAL A 22 -43.00 34.88 -62.91
C VAL A 22 -44.17 33.94 -62.59
N GLY A 23 -44.46 33.79 -61.30
CA GLY A 23 -45.67 33.19 -60.79
C GLY A 23 -46.33 34.18 -59.85
N THR A 24 -47.39 34.83 -60.31
CA THR A 24 -48.26 35.70 -59.51
C THR A 24 -49.06 34.84 -58.53
N GLY A 25 -48.54 34.70 -57.32
CA GLY A 25 -49.24 34.20 -56.14
C GLY A 25 -49.34 35.30 -55.07
N PRO A 26 -50.31 35.21 -54.14
CA PRO A 26 -50.68 36.31 -53.26
C PRO A 26 -49.56 36.65 -52.27
N VAL A 27 -49.16 37.92 -52.27
CA VAL A 27 -48.21 38.51 -51.32
C VAL A 27 -48.90 38.64 -49.97
N HIS A 28 -48.77 37.62 -49.14
CA HIS A 28 -49.08 37.70 -47.71
C HIS A 28 -47.85 37.25 -46.90
N THR A 29 -47.44 38.14 -45.98
CA THR A 29 -46.64 37.90 -44.76
C THR A 29 -45.17 37.46 -44.88
N SER A 30 -44.34 38.17 -45.64
CA SER A 30 -42.86 38.03 -45.53
C SER A 30 -42.24 38.69 -44.30
N PHE A 31 -42.95 39.61 -43.64
CA PHE A 31 -42.40 40.38 -42.52
C PHE A 31 -42.56 39.67 -41.15
N GLU A 32 -43.58 38.81 -40.99
CA GLU A 32 -43.76 38.03 -39.75
C GLU A 32 -42.76 36.88 -39.64
N GLN A 33 -42.31 36.31 -40.77
CA GLN A 33 -41.35 35.20 -40.80
C GLN A 33 -39.96 35.59 -40.26
N GLY A 34 -39.52 36.84 -40.47
CA GLY A 34 -38.26 37.35 -39.91
C GLY A 34 -38.28 37.45 -38.39
N SER A 35 -39.42 37.81 -37.80
CA SER A 35 -39.57 37.93 -36.35
C SER A 35 -39.54 36.56 -35.64
N ALA A 36 -40.17 35.54 -36.23
CA ALA A 36 -40.17 34.18 -35.71
C ALA A 36 -38.77 33.53 -35.79
N LEU A 37 -38.04 33.77 -36.88
CA LEU A 37 -36.66 33.29 -37.02
C LEU A 37 -35.73 33.94 -36.00
N GLN A 38 -35.86 35.25 -35.79
CA GLN A 38 -35.07 35.98 -34.80
C GLN A 38 -35.30 35.43 -33.38
N GLN A 39 -36.57 35.20 -33.00
CA GLN A 39 -36.91 34.59 -31.71
C GLN A 39 -36.32 33.19 -31.55
N HIS A 40 -36.31 32.38 -32.61
CA HIS A 40 -35.67 31.06 -32.57
C HIS A 40 -34.15 31.17 -32.39
N LEU A 41 -33.48 32.08 -33.10
CA LEU A 41 -32.03 32.31 -32.94
C LEU A 41 -31.68 32.80 -31.54
N ASP A 42 -32.47 33.72 -30.98
CA ASP A 42 -32.29 34.21 -29.62
C ASP A 42 -32.50 33.10 -28.58
N SER A 43 -33.49 32.22 -28.79
CA SER A 43 -33.71 31.03 -27.97
C SER A 43 -32.54 30.04 -28.05
N LEU A 44 -31.98 29.81 -29.23
CA LEU A 44 -30.80 28.94 -29.40
C LEU A 44 -29.58 29.54 -28.73
N ARG A 45 -29.36 30.84 -28.89
CA ARG A 45 -28.25 31.56 -28.25
C ARG A 45 -28.35 31.48 -26.72
N SER A 46 -29.53 31.74 -26.16
CA SER A 46 -29.77 31.61 -24.71
C SER A 46 -29.52 30.18 -24.21
N SER A 47 -29.93 29.17 -24.99
CA SER A 47 -29.66 27.76 -24.67
C SER A 47 -28.16 27.46 -24.67
N ILE A 48 -27.43 27.92 -25.70
CA ILE A 48 -25.96 27.76 -25.80
C ILE A 48 -25.27 28.43 -24.61
N ASP A 49 -25.65 29.65 -24.25
CA ASP A 49 -25.06 30.38 -23.13
C ASP A 49 -25.32 29.67 -21.79
N SER A 50 -26.55 29.17 -21.58
CA SER A 50 -26.90 28.37 -20.40
C SER A 50 -26.10 27.06 -20.34
N MET A 51 -25.92 26.38 -21.47
CA MET A 51 -25.10 25.18 -21.54
C MET A 51 -23.64 25.50 -21.20
N ASN A 52 -23.04 26.52 -21.81
CA ASN A 52 -21.66 26.91 -21.53
C ASN A 52 -21.46 27.23 -20.03
N ALA A 53 -22.43 27.89 -19.40
CA ALA A 53 -22.39 28.15 -17.96
C ALA A 53 -22.47 26.86 -17.12
N ALA A 54 -23.34 25.90 -17.48
CA ALA A 54 -23.45 24.61 -16.81
C ALA A 54 -22.18 23.75 -16.97
N TRP A 55 -21.59 23.75 -18.17
CA TRP A 55 -20.32 23.08 -18.46
C TRP A 55 -19.17 23.67 -17.65
N GLY A 56 -19.08 25.01 -17.57
CA GLY A 56 -18.09 25.69 -16.72
C GLY A 56 -18.18 25.27 -15.25
N LYS A 57 -19.39 25.22 -14.69
CA LYS A 57 -19.63 24.75 -13.31
C LYS A 57 -19.28 23.28 -13.12
N SER A 58 -19.67 22.41 -14.04
CA SER A 58 -19.37 20.97 -13.97
C SER A 58 -17.86 20.72 -13.99
N ARG A 59 -17.14 21.41 -14.88
CA ARG A 59 -15.68 21.34 -14.97
C ARG A 59 -15.01 21.79 -13.67
N GLU A 60 -15.46 22.89 -13.07
CA GLU A 60 -14.92 23.36 -11.80
C GLU A 60 -15.14 22.35 -10.66
N VAL A 61 -16.31 21.71 -10.60
CA VAL A 61 -16.59 20.64 -9.62
C VAL A 61 -15.70 19.42 -9.87
N MET A 62 -15.49 19.04 -11.13
CA MET A 62 -14.61 17.93 -11.51
C MET A 62 -13.17 18.21 -11.09
N GLU A 63 -12.61 19.38 -11.43
CA GLU A 63 -11.25 19.78 -11.09
C GLU A 63 -11.04 19.81 -9.56
N ARG A 64 -12.01 20.35 -8.80
CA ARG A 64 -11.94 20.33 -7.32
C ARG A 64 -12.01 18.91 -6.75
N THR A 65 -12.84 18.05 -7.32
CA THR A 65 -13.01 16.67 -6.84
C THR A 65 -11.77 15.84 -7.15
N TYR A 66 -11.20 16.01 -8.34
CA TYR A 66 -9.94 15.39 -8.73
C TYR A 66 -8.79 15.84 -7.83
N GLY A 67 -8.67 17.15 -7.57
CA GLY A 67 -7.66 17.68 -6.64
C GLY A 67 -7.77 17.06 -5.24
N LYS A 68 -8.98 16.89 -4.71
CA LYS A 68 -9.21 16.21 -3.43
C LYS A 68 -8.83 14.73 -3.48
N ALA A 69 -9.23 14.00 -4.52
CA ALA A 69 -8.90 12.59 -4.69
C ALA A 69 -7.39 12.37 -4.80
N HIS A 70 -6.68 13.24 -5.52
CA HIS A 70 -5.23 13.19 -5.66
C HIS A 70 -4.52 13.42 -4.32
N VAL A 71 -4.95 14.42 -3.53
CA VAL A 71 -4.39 14.67 -2.19
C VAL A 71 -4.63 13.48 -1.26
N LEU A 72 -5.83 12.89 -1.28
CA LEU A 72 -6.14 11.70 -0.49
C LEU A 72 -5.28 10.50 -0.89
N LYS A 73 -5.06 10.29 -2.19
CA LYS A 73 -4.16 9.25 -2.69
C LYS A 73 -2.74 9.46 -2.16
N GLN A 74 -2.19 10.66 -2.27
CA GLN A 74 -0.85 10.97 -1.73
C GLN A 74 -0.75 10.77 -0.21
N GLN A 75 -1.79 11.15 0.54
CA GLN A 75 -1.84 10.91 1.99
C GLN A 75 -1.89 9.41 2.32
N LEU A 76 -2.65 8.63 1.56
CA LEU A 76 -2.75 7.19 1.74
C LEU A 76 -1.42 6.49 1.42
N ASP A 77 -0.81 6.83 0.28
CA ASP A 77 0.47 6.26 -0.16
C ASP A 77 1.59 6.60 0.84
N SER A 78 1.66 7.84 1.32
CA SER A 78 2.66 8.23 2.31
C SER A 78 2.45 7.54 3.67
N THR A 79 1.20 7.43 4.14
CA THR A 79 0.88 6.72 5.38
C THR A 79 1.20 5.22 5.27
N TRP A 80 0.88 4.63 4.12
CA TRP A 80 1.19 3.23 3.80
C TRP A 80 2.70 2.99 3.81
N GLN A 81 3.49 3.80 3.10
CA GLN A 81 4.95 3.68 3.08
C GLN A 81 5.58 3.85 4.48
N ALA A 82 5.09 4.81 5.27
CA ALA A 82 5.54 5.00 6.64
C ALA A 82 5.23 3.76 7.51
N GLY A 83 4.01 3.23 7.44
CA GLY A 83 3.62 2.01 8.14
C GLY A 83 4.42 0.78 7.70
N GLN A 84 4.63 0.62 6.39
CA GLN A 84 5.37 -0.50 5.81
C GLN A 84 6.84 -0.49 6.27
N SER A 85 7.50 0.67 6.24
CA SER A 85 8.90 0.79 6.69
C SER A 85 9.05 0.51 8.19
N ALA A 86 8.10 0.97 9.02
CA ALA A 86 8.08 0.68 10.45
C ALA A 86 7.88 -0.81 10.74
N LEU A 87 6.99 -1.47 9.98
CA LEU A 87 6.75 -2.90 10.08
C LEU A 87 7.97 -3.72 9.64
N ASP A 88 8.60 -3.39 8.51
CA ASP A 88 9.84 -4.06 8.06
C ASP A 88 10.95 -3.91 9.10
N ALA A 89 11.14 -2.71 9.67
CA ALA A 89 12.11 -2.49 10.74
C ALA A 89 11.82 -3.33 11.99
N ALA A 90 10.55 -3.44 12.40
CA ALA A 90 10.16 -4.27 13.53
C ALA A 90 10.38 -5.77 13.25
N CYS A 91 10.04 -6.24 12.06
CA CYS A 91 10.25 -7.61 11.64
C CYS A 91 11.72 -8.00 11.55
N ARG A 92 12.58 -7.10 11.05
CA ARG A 92 14.04 -7.30 11.07
C ARG A 92 14.58 -7.40 12.50
N ARG A 93 14.21 -6.47 13.38
CA ARG A 93 14.60 -6.53 14.80
C ARG A 93 14.16 -7.82 15.47
N LEU A 94 12.94 -8.28 15.19
CA LEU A 94 12.45 -9.55 15.73
C LEU A 94 13.27 -10.73 15.21
N ARG A 95 13.58 -10.77 13.91
CA ARG A 95 14.45 -11.80 13.33
C ARG A 95 15.83 -11.79 13.96
N ASP A 96 16.48 -10.63 14.01
CA ASP A 96 17.82 -10.47 14.59
C ASP A 96 17.84 -10.92 16.05
N ASN A 97 16.81 -10.61 16.83
CA ASN A 97 16.68 -11.06 18.21
C ASN A 97 16.48 -12.57 18.33
N LEU A 98 15.70 -13.19 17.43
CA LEU A 98 15.50 -14.64 17.41
C LEU A 98 16.78 -15.38 16.97
N ASP A 99 17.49 -14.85 15.98
CA ASP A 99 18.76 -15.40 15.51
C ASP A 99 19.81 -15.31 16.62
N LYS A 100 19.92 -14.15 17.28
CA LYS A 100 20.79 -13.98 18.45
C LYS A 100 20.42 -14.92 19.60
N ALA A 101 19.13 -15.09 19.89
CA ALA A 101 18.68 -16.06 20.89
C ALA A 101 19.07 -17.50 20.49
N GLY A 102 19.06 -17.80 19.18
CA GLY A 102 19.55 -19.07 18.63
C GLY A 102 21.06 -19.28 18.84
N GLU A 103 21.87 -18.23 18.70
CA GLU A 103 23.30 -18.28 19.01
C GLU A 103 23.56 -18.45 20.52
N ASP A 104 22.84 -17.66 21.34
CA ASP A 104 22.90 -17.71 22.80
C ASP A 104 22.43 -19.06 23.37
N ARG A 105 21.69 -19.85 22.57
CA ARG A 105 21.26 -21.19 22.95
C ARG A 105 22.41 -22.12 23.27
N ILE A 106 23.48 -22.10 22.46
CA ILE A 106 24.63 -22.98 22.67
C ILE A 106 25.31 -22.62 24.00
N LEU A 107 25.52 -21.34 24.25
CA LEU A 107 26.11 -20.84 25.50
C LEU A 107 25.25 -21.20 26.71
N CYS A 108 23.93 -21.11 26.57
CA CYS A 108 23.01 -21.46 27.64
C CYS A 108 22.94 -22.97 27.89
N GLU A 109 22.97 -23.79 26.84
CA GLU A 109 23.04 -25.25 26.96
C GLU A 109 24.35 -25.69 27.64
N GLU A 110 25.48 -25.09 27.27
CA GLU A 110 26.76 -25.29 27.94
C GLU A 110 26.70 -24.85 29.42
N ALA A 111 26.16 -23.67 29.71
CA ALA A 111 25.99 -23.21 31.08
C ALA A 111 25.06 -24.11 31.91
N GLN A 112 24.02 -24.69 31.32
CA GLN A 112 23.06 -25.54 32.03
C GLN A 112 23.60 -26.95 32.28
N SER A 113 24.35 -27.52 31.33
CA SER A 113 24.69 -28.95 31.31
C SER A 113 26.18 -29.28 31.49
N SER A 114 27.08 -28.31 31.34
CA SER A 114 28.53 -28.55 31.45
C SER A 114 28.93 -28.90 32.88
N VAL A 115 29.53 -30.09 33.05
CA VAL A 115 30.01 -30.59 34.34
C VAL A 115 31.31 -29.91 34.78
N THR A 116 32.06 -29.32 33.85
CA THR A 116 33.36 -28.69 34.11
C THR A 116 33.24 -27.21 34.41
N GLU A 117 32.38 -26.50 33.69
CA GLU A 117 32.31 -25.03 33.71
C GLU A 117 30.90 -24.47 33.94
N GLY A 118 29.87 -25.31 33.79
CA GLY A 118 28.47 -24.90 33.92
C GLY A 118 27.94 -24.93 35.35
N LEU A 119 26.62 -24.88 35.45
CA LEU A 119 25.87 -24.87 36.70
C LEU A 119 26.16 -26.08 37.60
N PRO A 120 26.25 -27.33 37.08
CA PRO A 120 26.66 -28.46 37.90
C PRO A 120 28.03 -28.24 38.57
N ALA A 121 29.00 -27.65 37.85
CA ALA A 121 30.32 -27.35 38.39
C ALA A 121 30.28 -26.33 39.53
N LEU A 122 29.34 -25.36 39.48
CA LEU A 122 29.14 -24.38 40.53
C LEU A 122 28.57 -25.03 41.81
N PHE A 123 27.62 -25.95 41.68
CA PHE A 123 27.14 -26.76 42.81
C PHE A 123 28.26 -27.62 43.43
N LEU A 124 29.08 -28.28 42.60
CA LEU A 124 30.25 -29.04 43.10
C LEU A 124 31.24 -28.14 43.85
N LYS A 125 31.50 -26.92 43.36
CA LYS A 125 32.40 -25.96 44.02
C LYS A 125 31.84 -25.48 45.35
N ARG A 126 30.53 -25.20 45.42
CA ARG A 126 29.82 -24.85 46.67
C ARG A 126 29.91 -25.97 47.70
N PHE A 127 29.72 -27.22 47.27
CA PHE A 127 29.83 -28.40 48.14
C PHE A 127 31.26 -28.65 48.63
N LYS A 128 32.26 -28.59 47.74
CA LYS A 128 33.66 -28.89 48.07
C LYS A 128 34.30 -27.88 49.01
N ASP A 129 33.97 -26.60 48.87
CA ASP A 129 34.55 -25.52 49.68
C ASP A 129 33.51 -24.41 49.95
N PRO A 130 32.56 -24.66 50.87
CA PRO A 130 31.46 -23.73 51.15
C PRO A 130 31.96 -22.40 51.74
N MET A 131 33.04 -22.44 52.54
CA MET A 131 33.62 -21.25 53.16
C MET A 131 34.23 -20.31 52.12
N ARG A 132 34.96 -20.85 51.13
CA ARG A 132 35.52 -20.04 50.05
C ARG A 132 34.43 -19.57 49.08
N PHE A 133 33.44 -20.40 48.81
CA PHE A 133 32.31 -20.04 47.95
C PHE A 133 31.46 -18.90 48.54
N ALA A 134 31.23 -18.91 49.86
CA ALA A 134 30.58 -17.83 50.60
C ALA A 134 31.25 -16.47 50.37
N ASN A 135 32.57 -16.44 50.24
CA ASN A 135 33.35 -15.22 50.04
C ASN A 135 33.36 -14.70 48.58
N PHE A 136 33.09 -15.55 47.58
CA PHE A 136 33.26 -15.18 46.17
C PHE A 136 32.00 -14.55 45.54
N GLN A 137 30.81 -15.02 45.92
CA GLN A 137 29.52 -14.54 45.38
C GLN A 137 28.44 -14.50 46.46
N GLY A 138 28.80 -14.14 47.70
CA GLY A 138 27.85 -14.13 48.82
C GLY A 138 27.29 -15.52 49.17
N GLY A 139 27.89 -16.60 48.66
CA GLY A 139 27.45 -17.99 48.88
C GLY A 139 26.33 -18.47 47.97
N VAL A 140 25.94 -17.67 46.99
CA VAL A 140 24.74 -17.88 46.20
C VAL A 140 25.09 -18.02 44.73
N ILE A 141 24.43 -18.95 44.05
CA ILE A 141 24.53 -19.12 42.60
C ILE A 141 23.36 -18.36 41.98
N HIS A 142 23.63 -17.42 41.08
CA HIS A 142 22.59 -16.60 40.45
C HIS A 142 22.26 -17.05 39.03
N GLY A 143 21.08 -16.67 38.54
CA GLY A 143 20.67 -16.84 37.14
C GLY A 143 19.61 -17.93 36.92
N CYS A 144 19.09 -18.56 37.97
CA CYS A 144 18.02 -19.54 37.85
C CYS A 144 16.64 -18.89 37.80
N GLN A 145 15.71 -19.62 37.17
CA GLN A 145 14.31 -19.27 37.13
C GLN A 145 13.76 -19.26 38.58
N PRO A 146 13.05 -18.20 39.01
CA PRO A 146 12.44 -18.20 40.33
C PRO A 146 11.42 -19.34 40.44
N SER A 147 11.50 -20.10 41.53
CA SER A 147 10.51 -21.13 41.84
C SER A 147 9.12 -20.51 41.87
N LYS A 148 8.14 -21.22 41.29
CA LYS A 148 6.74 -20.75 41.11
C LYS A 148 6.05 -20.34 42.42
N PHE A 149 6.66 -20.62 43.58
CA PHE A 149 6.15 -20.29 44.90
C PHE A 149 7.09 -19.33 45.65
N GLY A 150 6.93 -18.02 45.38
CA GLY A 150 7.15 -16.99 46.40
C GLY A 150 8.59 -16.59 46.71
N ALA A 151 9.30 -16.01 45.74
CA ALA A 151 10.16 -14.83 45.87
C ALA A 151 10.90 -14.62 44.52
N PRO A 152 11.21 -13.37 44.11
CA PRO A 152 12.12 -13.10 43.00
C PRO A 152 13.57 -13.39 43.43
N SER A 153 13.81 -14.61 43.91
CA SER A 153 15.14 -15.09 44.21
C SER A 153 15.67 -15.71 42.93
N ASP A 154 16.63 -15.03 42.31
CA ASP A 154 17.35 -15.50 41.11
C ASP A 154 18.36 -16.60 41.44
N GLU A 155 18.16 -17.27 42.58
CA GLU A 155 19.12 -18.17 43.19
C GLU A 155 18.88 -19.60 42.73
N CYS A 156 19.95 -20.23 42.25
CA CYS A 156 19.96 -21.63 41.88
C CYS A 156 20.07 -22.50 43.13
N ASN A 157 19.07 -23.33 43.34
CA ASN A 157 19.01 -24.25 44.46
C ASN A 157 18.72 -25.67 43.99
N CYS A 158 19.14 -26.62 44.80
CA CYS A 158 19.06 -28.05 44.52
C CYS A 158 18.14 -28.73 45.54
N PRO A 159 16.82 -28.59 45.40
CA PRO A 159 15.88 -29.00 46.45
C PRO A 159 15.79 -30.52 46.63
N SER A 160 15.94 -31.29 45.55
CA SER A 160 15.72 -32.74 45.54
C SER A 160 16.92 -33.56 45.04
N GLY A 161 18.09 -32.94 44.83
CA GLY A 161 19.31 -33.61 44.35
C GLY A 161 20.50 -33.38 45.27
N HIS A 162 21.64 -33.95 44.90
CA HIS A 162 22.87 -33.82 45.66
C HIS A 162 23.83 -32.83 44.99
N GLU A 163 24.26 -31.80 45.72
CA GLU A 163 25.24 -30.81 45.23
C GLU A 163 26.59 -31.45 44.89
N GLU A 164 26.95 -32.55 45.55
CA GLU A 164 28.18 -33.31 45.27
C GLU A 164 28.19 -33.94 43.87
N LEU A 165 27.01 -34.20 43.31
CA LEU A 165 26.79 -34.68 41.94
C LEU A 165 26.42 -33.53 40.99
N GLY A 166 26.42 -32.29 41.47
CA GLY A 166 26.06 -31.12 40.67
C GLY A 166 24.58 -31.04 40.35
N CYS A 167 23.74 -31.67 41.17
CA CYS A 167 22.28 -31.65 41.04
C CYS A 167 21.73 -32.30 39.77
N GLN A 168 22.54 -33.13 39.11
CA GLN A 168 22.13 -33.89 37.92
C GLN A 168 21.16 -35.02 38.26
N ASP A 169 21.09 -35.42 39.53
CA ASP A 169 20.24 -36.47 40.07
C ASP A 169 18.89 -35.95 40.59
N SER A 170 18.67 -34.63 40.56
CA SER A 170 17.43 -34.01 41.03
C SER A 170 16.26 -34.32 40.10
N ALA A 171 15.14 -34.77 40.67
CA ALA A 171 13.91 -35.03 39.92
C ALA A 171 13.22 -33.73 39.44
N ASP A 172 13.34 -32.66 40.21
CA ASP A 172 12.71 -31.36 39.92
C ASP A 172 13.73 -30.35 39.38
N SER A 173 13.67 -30.05 38.08
CA SER A 173 14.55 -29.06 37.43
C SER A 173 14.21 -27.61 37.72
N SER A 174 13.00 -27.34 38.22
CA SER A 174 12.43 -26.00 38.33
C SER A 174 13.25 -24.99 39.16
N SER A 175 14.09 -25.48 40.09
CA SER A 175 14.88 -24.64 41.01
C SER A 175 16.34 -24.45 40.59
N PHE A 176 16.80 -25.18 39.58
CA PHE A 176 18.14 -25.07 39.00
C PHE A 176 18.13 -24.94 37.48
N GLU A 177 16.97 -24.71 36.86
CA GLU A 177 16.89 -24.32 35.46
C GLU A 177 17.30 -22.85 35.33
N LEU A 178 18.28 -22.58 34.47
CA LEU A 178 18.71 -21.22 34.16
C LEU A 178 17.57 -20.46 33.46
N LYS A 179 17.45 -19.16 33.73
CA LYS A 179 16.49 -18.28 33.05
C LYS A 179 16.63 -18.34 31.54
N CYS A 180 17.86 -18.41 31.04
CA CYS A 180 18.11 -18.54 29.61
C CYS A 180 17.52 -19.84 29.05
N SER A 181 17.64 -20.97 29.78
CA SER A 181 17.10 -22.26 29.34
C SER A 181 15.58 -22.22 29.31
N ASN A 182 14.96 -21.63 30.33
CA ASN A 182 13.51 -21.46 30.37
C ASN A 182 13.00 -20.55 29.24
N LEU A 183 13.68 -19.42 29.00
CA LEU A 183 13.34 -18.48 27.94
C LEU A 183 13.40 -19.15 26.56
N LEU A 184 14.50 -19.85 26.28
CA LEU A 184 14.75 -20.46 24.98
C LEU A 184 13.89 -21.70 24.71
N ASN A 185 13.71 -22.56 25.71
CA ASN A 185 13.00 -23.83 25.53
C ASN A 185 11.50 -23.72 25.76
N THR A 186 11.05 -22.76 26.57
CA THR A 186 9.63 -22.62 26.94
C THR A 186 9.03 -21.34 26.38
N GLN A 187 9.58 -20.17 26.71
CA GLN A 187 8.90 -18.90 26.43
C GLN A 187 8.93 -18.52 24.95
N ILE A 188 10.07 -18.62 24.27
CA ILE A 188 10.18 -18.28 22.84
C ILE A 188 9.26 -19.17 21.98
N PRO A 189 9.26 -20.50 22.12
CA PRO A 189 8.34 -21.35 21.37
C PRO A 189 6.86 -21.06 21.68
N THR A 190 6.53 -20.72 22.94
CA THR A 190 5.15 -20.43 23.36
C THR A 190 4.67 -19.04 22.95
N SER A 191 5.58 -18.10 22.72
CA SER A 191 5.26 -16.70 22.41
C SER A 191 4.56 -16.49 21.06
N GLY A 192 4.58 -17.49 20.16
CA GLY A 192 4.10 -17.33 18.79
C GLY A 192 5.00 -16.44 17.93
N ALA A 193 6.19 -16.06 18.39
CA ALA A 193 7.13 -15.21 17.63
C ALA A 193 7.44 -15.79 16.22
N VAL A 194 7.46 -17.11 16.10
CA VAL A 194 7.68 -17.82 14.83
C VAL A 194 6.49 -17.66 13.87
N ASP A 195 5.27 -17.49 14.39
CA ASP A 195 4.06 -17.38 13.57
C ASP A 195 4.03 -16.08 12.74
N PHE A 196 4.70 -15.03 13.22
CA PHE A 196 4.84 -13.78 12.45
C PHE A 196 5.58 -13.97 11.12
N PHE A 197 6.44 -14.98 11.01
CA PHE A 197 7.23 -15.26 9.80
C PHE A 197 6.64 -16.35 8.91
N LYS A 198 5.57 -17.02 9.34
CA LYS A 198 4.85 -18.00 8.51
C LYS A 198 4.10 -17.29 7.39
N SER A 199 3.70 -18.03 6.35
CA SER A 199 2.84 -17.50 5.29
C SER A 199 1.56 -16.90 5.87
N GLY A 200 1.26 -15.65 5.52
CA GLY A 200 0.15 -14.87 6.09
C GLY A 200 0.45 -14.20 7.44
N GLY A 201 1.65 -14.36 7.98
CA GLY A 201 2.12 -13.63 9.16
C GLY A 201 2.53 -12.19 8.83
N ALA A 202 2.52 -11.31 9.83
CA ALA A 202 2.78 -9.88 9.64
C ALA A 202 4.17 -9.56 9.07
N CYS A 203 5.13 -10.47 9.22
CA CYS A 203 6.50 -10.34 8.69
C CYS A 203 6.73 -11.12 7.39
N HIS A 204 5.67 -11.70 6.80
CA HIS A 204 5.69 -12.36 5.51
C HIS A 204 4.79 -11.60 4.52
N ILE A 205 5.17 -10.36 4.20
CA ILE A 205 4.46 -9.54 3.21
C ILE A 205 5.12 -9.77 1.85
N THR A 206 4.42 -10.43 0.93
CA THR A 206 4.85 -10.59 -0.45
C THR A 206 4.19 -9.54 -1.36
N GLN A 207 4.71 -9.37 -2.59
CA GLN A 207 4.14 -8.41 -3.54
C GLN A 207 2.72 -8.79 -3.98
N GLU A 208 2.35 -10.05 -3.82
CA GLU A 208 1.04 -10.60 -4.20
C GLU A 208 -0.04 -10.36 -3.14
N ASP A 209 0.35 -9.98 -1.91
CA ASP A 209 -0.59 -9.77 -0.82
C ASP A 209 -1.54 -8.60 -1.10
N GLU A 210 -2.81 -8.79 -0.78
CA GLU A 210 -3.85 -7.78 -1.00
C GLU A 210 -3.57 -6.45 -0.27
N ILE A 211 -2.82 -6.53 0.82
CA ILE A 211 -2.35 -5.40 1.61
C ILE A 211 -1.38 -4.51 0.80
N VAL A 212 -0.63 -5.07 -0.15
CA VAL A 212 0.34 -4.34 -1.00
C VAL A 212 -0.32 -3.84 -2.29
N LYS A 213 -1.45 -4.43 -2.70
CA LYS A 213 -2.21 -3.94 -3.86
C LYS A 213 -2.72 -2.54 -3.55
N GLN A 214 -2.30 -1.57 -4.37
CA GLN A 214 -2.71 -0.17 -4.25
C GLN A 214 -4.23 -0.07 -4.05
N VAL A 215 -4.62 0.60 -2.95
CA VAL A 215 -6.03 0.80 -2.56
C VAL A 215 -6.80 1.64 -3.59
N VAL A 216 -6.10 2.41 -4.43
CA VAL A 216 -6.68 3.17 -5.53
C VAL A 216 -5.91 2.88 -6.82
N ASP A 217 -6.48 1.98 -7.62
CA ASP A 217 -6.01 1.67 -8.97
C ASP A 217 -6.05 2.96 -9.83
N ASP A 218 -4.95 3.25 -10.52
CA ASP A 218 -4.86 4.40 -11.42
C ASP A 218 -5.91 4.36 -12.54
N ASP A 219 -6.38 3.17 -12.91
CA ASP A 219 -7.43 3.01 -13.92
C ASP A 219 -8.80 3.43 -13.38
N MET A 220 -9.07 3.30 -12.08
CA MET A 220 -10.29 3.87 -11.48
C MET A 220 -10.28 5.41 -11.56
N LEU A 221 -9.13 6.05 -11.35
CA LEU A 221 -8.96 7.50 -11.53
C LEU A 221 -9.18 7.92 -13.00
N LYS A 222 -8.63 7.19 -13.97
CA LYS A 222 -8.87 7.44 -15.41
C LYS A 222 -10.32 7.24 -15.81
N HIS A 223 -11.02 6.27 -15.21
CA HIS A 223 -12.45 6.05 -15.48
C HIS A 223 -13.32 7.19 -14.95
N LEU A 224 -12.95 7.82 -13.84
CA LEU A 224 -13.63 9.03 -13.35
C LEU A 224 -13.42 10.23 -14.29
N GLU A 225 -12.24 10.37 -14.88
CA GLU A 225 -11.98 11.40 -15.92
C GLU A 225 -12.84 11.17 -17.17
N THR A 226 -13.06 9.91 -17.55
CA THR A 226 -13.81 9.55 -18.77
C THR A 226 -15.34 9.61 -18.59
N SER A 227 -15.82 9.31 -17.38
CA SER A 227 -17.27 9.21 -17.07
C SER A 227 -17.92 10.54 -16.68
N ALA A 228 -17.14 11.58 -16.43
CA ALA A 228 -17.66 12.91 -16.13
C ALA A 228 -18.17 13.67 -17.37
N MET A 229 -18.17 13.05 -18.56
CA MET A 229 -18.90 13.54 -19.73
C MET A 229 -20.37 13.05 -19.65
N PRO A 230 -21.37 13.95 -19.61
CA PRO A 230 -22.77 13.54 -19.53
C PRO A 230 -23.16 12.72 -20.76
N VAL A 231 -23.51 11.45 -20.54
CA VAL A 231 -23.93 10.47 -21.57
C VAL A 231 -25.23 10.90 -22.30
N GLY A 232 -25.88 11.97 -21.85
CA GLY A 232 -27.04 12.59 -22.51
C GLY A 232 -26.70 13.50 -23.70
N PHE A 233 -25.42 13.70 -24.04
CA PHE A 233 -25.01 14.70 -25.04
C PHE A 233 -25.08 14.24 -26.51
N PHE A 234 -25.33 12.95 -26.81
CA PHE A 234 -25.43 12.43 -28.19
C PHE A 234 -26.83 12.02 -28.62
N ALA A 235 -27.87 12.35 -27.85
CA ALA A 235 -29.26 12.10 -28.21
C ALA A 235 -30.00 13.42 -28.50
N LEU A 236 -29.46 14.25 -29.38
CA LEU A 236 -30.30 15.16 -30.15
C LEU A 236 -30.89 14.34 -31.30
N PRO A 237 -32.21 14.09 -31.35
CA PRO A 237 -32.83 13.60 -32.56
C PRO A 237 -32.70 14.69 -33.62
N CYS A 238 -31.73 14.56 -34.52
CA CYS A 238 -31.71 15.29 -35.78
C CYS A 238 -32.89 14.81 -36.64
N TYR A 239 -34.12 15.20 -36.29
CA TYR A 239 -35.27 15.16 -37.18
C TYR A 239 -35.30 16.48 -37.96
N VAL A 240 -34.48 16.55 -39.00
CA VAL A 240 -34.78 17.41 -40.15
C VAL A 240 -35.14 16.46 -41.28
N ALA A 241 -36.43 16.24 -41.46
CA ALA A 241 -36.98 15.57 -42.61
C ALA A 241 -37.07 16.56 -43.79
N THR A 242 -36.93 16.00 -45.00
CA THR A 242 -37.02 16.57 -46.37
C THR A 242 -35.71 17.14 -46.91
N SER A 243 -35.17 16.74 -48.07
CA SER A 243 -35.62 15.84 -49.14
C SER A 243 -34.41 15.34 -49.95
N GLU A 244 -34.46 14.05 -50.32
CA GLU A 244 -33.88 13.43 -51.52
C GLU A 244 -32.37 13.46 -51.83
N GLN A 245 -31.82 12.25 -51.94
CA GLN A 245 -30.71 11.82 -52.81
C GLN A 245 -29.29 12.35 -52.51
N CYS A 246 -28.45 11.48 -51.93
CA CYS A 246 -27.37 10.87 -52.70
C CYS A 246 -26.57 9.79 -51.93
N PHE A 247 -26.27 8.72 -52.67
CA PHE A 247 -25.19 7.75 -52.48
C PHE A 247 -25.34 6.59 -51.48
N GLN A 248 -25.96 5.55 -52.05
CA GLN A 248 -25.65 4.13 -51.91
C GLN A 248 -24.16 3.78 -51.64
N ARG A 249 -23.97 2.95 -50.60
CA ARG A 249 -23.54 1.54 -50.65
C ARG A 249 -22.06 1.18 -50.92
N ASN A 250 -21.62 0.20 -50.10
CA ASN A 250 -20.42 -0.67 -50.13
C ASN A 250 -19.28 -0.19 -49.22
N GLY A 251 -18.74 -0.94 -48.27
CA GLY A 251 -18.84 -2.36 -47.94
C GLY A 251 -17.48 -2.82 -47.38
N LEU A 252 -17.49 -3.78 -46.43
CA LEU A 252 -16.35 -4.54 -45.88
C LEU A 252 -15.46 -3.72 -44.90
N SER A 253 -15.01 -4.19 -43.75
CA SER A 253 -14.64 -5.56 -43.38
C SER A 253 -14.57 -5.68 -41.85
N ARG A 254 -15.30 -6.64 -41.29
CA ARG A 254 -15.02 -7.19 -39.95
C ARG A 254 -13.70 -7.95 -40.00
N ARG A 255 -12.75 -7.64 -39.13
CA ARG A 255 -11.79 -8.63 -38.61
C ARG A 255 -11.56 -8.45 -37.13
N HIS A 256 -12.00 -9.45 -36.36
CA HIS A 256 -11.33 -9.86 -35.14
C HIS A 256 -9.92 -10.33 -35.47
N PHE A 257 -8.92 -9.90 -34.70
CA PHE A 257 -7.82 -10.79 -34.33
C PHE A 257 -7.34 -10.48 -32.90
N ARG A 258 -7.09 -11.56 -32.19
CA ARG A 258 -6.73 -11.69 -30.78
C ARG A 258 -5.20 -11.83 -30.68
N LYS A 259 -4.67 -11.42 -29.52
CA LYS A 259 -3.53 -11.99 -28.77
C LYS A 259 -2.07 -11.56 -29.03
N GLN A 260 -1.41 -11.40 -27.87
CA GLN A 260 0.01 -11.61 -27.49
C GLN A 260 1.00 -10.47 -27.83
N ALA A 261 1.50 -9.72 -26.85
CA ALA A 261 2.46 -10.05 -25.77
C ALA A 261 3.91 -9.76 -26.19
N ALA A 262 4.56 -8.80 -25.53
CA ALA A 262 5.99 -8.83 -25.21
C ALA A 262 6.31 -7.75 -24.16
N HIS A 263 6.71 -8.23 -22.98
CA HIS A 263 7.52 -7.50 -22.01
C HIS A 263 8.82 -7.02 -22.65
N ASN A 264 9.31 -5.86 -22.23
CA ASN A 264 10.72 -5.59 -21.92
C ASN A 264 10.86 -4.14 -21.42
N PHE A 265 10.65 -3.92 -20.12
CA PHE A 265 11.25 -2.78 -19.44
C PHE A 265 12.19 -3.30 -18.36
N ILE A 266 13.48 -3.27 -18.70
CA ILE A 266 14.59 -3.46 -17.79
C ILE A 266 14.78 -2.14 -17.07
N TRP A 267 14.51 -2.07 -15.77
CA TRP A 267 15.13 -1.06 -14.91
C TRP A 267 16.30 -1.71 -14.20
N VAL A 268 17.49 -1.30 -14.60
CA VAL A 268 18.76 -1.61 -13.93
C VAL A 268 18.74 -0.94 -12.55
N ALA A 269 18.86 -1.76 -11.50
CA ALA A 269 19.21 -1.30 -10.18
C ALA A 269 20.66 -0.78 -10.19
N SER A 270 20.88 0.46 -9.75
CA SER A 270 22.17 0.87 -9.20
C SER A 270 22.01 1.09 -7.70
N ARG A 271 22.56 0.13 -6.94
CA ARG A 271 22.97 0.29 -5.54
C ARG A 271 24.28 1.08 -5.47
N HIS A 272 24.59 1.49 -4.24
CA HIS A 272 25.86 1.95 -3.68
C HIS A 272 26.13 3.46 -3.83
N GLN A 273 26.61 4.19 -2.82
CA GLN A 273 27.10 3.83 -1.48
C GLN A 273 27.07 5.07 -0.58
N THR A 274 26.90 4.82 0.71
CA THR A 274 27.20 5.65 1.88
C THR A 274 28.52 6.43 1.78
N ASP A 275 28.50 7.68 2.23
CA ASP A 275 29.57 8.28 3.05
C ASP A 275 28.97 9.38 3.93
N GLN A 276 28.98 9.16 5.25
CA GLN A 276 28.78 10.19 6.26
C GLN A 276 30.01 10.15 7.19
N PRO A 277 30.74 11.25 7.39
CA PRO A 277 31.75 11.34 8.43
C PRO A 277 31.09 11.65 9.79
N LEU A 278 31.60 10.96 10.81
CA LEU A 278 31.42 11.26 12.22
C LEU A 278 32.23 12.52 12.56
N ASP A 279 31.55 13.55 13.07
CA ASP A 279 32.18 14.60 13.87
C ASP A 279 31.95 14.28 15.34
N CYS A 280 33.06 14.20 16.08
CA CYS A 280 33.10 14.12 17.54
C CYS A 280 33.26 15.55 18.09
N ASP A 281 32.42 15.91 19.04
CA ASP A 281 32.69 16.91 20.09
C ASP A 281 32.45 16.26 21.46
#